data_AF-A0A482Z0G9-F1
#
_entry.id   AF-A0A482Z0G9-F1
#
_cell.length_a   1.000
_cell.length_b   1.000
_cell.length_c   1.000
_cell.angle_alpha   90.00
_cell.angle_beta   90.00
_cell.angle_gamma   90.00
#
_symmetry.space_group_name_H-M   'P 1'
#
loop_
_entity.id
_entity.type
_entity.pdbx_description
1 polymer ?
#
loop_
_entity_poly.entity_id
_entity_poly.type
_entity_poly.pdbx_seq_one_letter_code
_entity_poly.pdbx_strand_id
1 'polypeptide(L)' 'MEQCIILYNEAKWLGKEINSIQVNSYSQSSVNNYNNKVEQHTQMTSAFNKDCAGTQSESAYRAAQKLNAEM' A
#
# COMPACT_ATOMS: atom_id res chain seq x y z
N MET A 1 10.70 -2.35 8.45
CA MET A 1 10.86 -2.92 7.09
C MET A 1 9.93 -4.12 6.89
N GLU A 2 9.88 -5.09 7.81
CA GLU A 2 8.96 -6.25 7.73
C GLU A 2 7.48 -5.84 7.64
N GLN A 3 7.01 -4.91 8.49
CA GLN A 3 5.62 -4.43 8.41
C GLN A 3 5.27 -3.78 7.06
N CYS A 4 6.25 -3.15 6.41
CA CYS A 4 6.07 -2.59 5.07
C CYS A 4 5.91 -3.67 4.01
N ILE A 5 6.64 -4.79 4.15
CA ILE A 5 6.52 -5.94 3.26
C ILE A 5 5.15 -6.60 3.45
N ILE A 6 4.69 -6.75 4.69
CA ILE A 6 3.35 -7.28 4.99
C ILE A 6 2.28 -6.39 4.37
N LEU A 7 2.29 -5.09 4.67
CA LEU A 7 1.33 -4.13 4.16
C LEU A 7 1.29 -4.08 2.62
N TYR A 8 2.46 -4.10 1.97
CA TYR A 8 2.57 -4.17 0.52
C TYR A 8 1.95 -5.45 -0.04
N ASN A 9 2.24 -6.60 0.56
CA ASN A 9 1.71 -7.88 0.10
C ASN A 9 0.19 -7.95 0.27
N GLU A 10 -0.35 -7.50 1.41
CA GLU A 10 -1.79 -7.44 1.65
C GLU A 10 -2.49 -6.51 0.66
N ALA A 11 -1.93 -5.31 0.42
CA ALA A 11 -2.47 -4.38 -0.57
C ALA A 11 -2.46 -5.01 -1.98
N LYS A 12 -1.36 -5.67 -2.35
CA LYS A 12 -1.24 -6.38 -3.64
C LYS A 12 -2.26 -7.52 -3.78
N TRP A 13 -2.52 -8.28 -2.71
CA TRP A 13 -3.54 -9.33 -2.70
C TRP A 13 -4.95 -8.76 -2.89
N LEU A 14 -5.30 -7.72 -2.13
CA LEU A 14 -6.59 -7.05 -2.24
C LEU A 14 -6.81 -6.43 -3.63
N GLY A 15 -5.76 -5.83 -4.22
CA GLY A 15 -5.83 -5.30 -5.58
C GLY A 15 -6.12 -6.37 -6.64
N LYS A 16 -5.56 -7.58 -6.47
CA LYS A 16 -5.89 -8.72 -7.35
C LYS A 16 -7.34 -9.18 -7.17
N GLU A 17 -7.81 -9.24 -5.93
CA GLU A 17 -9.20 -9.60 -5.64
C GLU A 17 -10.17 -8.61 -6.30
N ILE A 18 -9.94 -7.30 -6.12
CA ILE A 18 -10.71 -6.23 -6.75
C ILE A 18 -10.77 -6.40 -8.27
N ASN A 19 -9.64 -6.68 -8.91
CA ASN A 19 -9.58 -6.87 -10.37
C ASN A 19 -10.35 -8.12 -10.85
N SER A 20 -10.58 -9.10 -9.98
CA SER A 20 -11.36 -10.30 -10.31
C SER A 20 -12.86 -10.17 -10.02
N ILE A 21 -13.29 -9.15 -9.29
CA ILE A 21 -14.70 -9.00 -8.91
C ILE A 21 -15.52 -8.55 -10.13
N GLN A 22 -16.56 -9.32 -10.44
CA GLN A 22 -17.61 -8.87 -11.34
C GLN A 22 -18.63 -8.04 -10.56
N VAL A 23 -18.76 -6.76 -10.94
CA VAL A 23 -19.71 -5.84 -10.31
C VAL A 23 -21.02 -5.85 -11.08
N ASN A 24 -22.11 -6.15 -10.37
CA ASN A 24 -23.45 -5.91 -10.90
C ASN A 24 -23.84 -4.46 -10.62
N SER A 25 -23.78 -3.60 -11.64
CA SER A 25 -24.09 -2.18 -11.54
C SER A 25 -25.54 -1.86 -11.17
N TYR A 26 -26.47 -2.82 -11.35
CA TYR A 26 -27.87 -2.68 -10.96
C TYR A 26 -28.13 -3.08 -9.50
N SER A 27 -27.12 -3.64 -8.81
CA SER A 27 -27.22 -4.01 -7.40
C SER A 27 -26.37 -3.07 -6.55
N GLN A 28 -27.05 -2.20 -5.79
CA GLN A 28 -26.36 -1.29 -4.86
C GLN A 28 -25.47 -2.05 -3.87
N SER A 29 -25.88 -3.24 -3.43
CA SER A 29 -25.07 -4.08 -2.54
C SER A 29 -23.77 -4.54 -3.23
N SER A 30 -23.84 -4.94 -4.50
CA SER A 30 -22.65 -5.34 -5.28
C SER A 30 -21.70 -4.16 -5.48
N VAL A 31 -22.23 -2.99 -5.84
CA VAL A 31 -21.46 -1.75 -6.00
C VAL A 31 -20.81 -1.32 -4.68
N ASN A 32 -21.57 -1.34 -3.58
CA ASN A 32 -21.05 -0.99 -2.26
C ASN A 32 -19.94 -1.93 -1.81
N ASN A 33 -20.09 -3.23 -2.02
CA ASN A 33 -19.06 -4.21 -1.69
C ASN A 33 -17.75 -3.92 -2.44
N TYR A 34 -17.84 -3.70 -3.74
CA TYR A 34 -16.70 -3.33 -4.57
C TYR A 34 -16.03 -2.03 -4.09
N ASN A 35 -16.83 -0.98 -3.87
CA ASN A 35 -16.31 0.32 -3.43
C ASN A 35 -15.61 0.24 -2.07
N ASN A 36 -16.15 -0.54 -1.12
CA ASN A 36 -15.51 -0.74 0.19
C ASN A 36 -14.12 -1.39 0.06
N LYS A 37 -13.96 -2.36 -0.84
CA LYS A 37 -12.66 -2.99 -1.10
C LYS A 37 -11.69 -2.00 -1.75
N VAL A 38 -12.15 -1.21 -2.71
CA VAL A 38 -11.35 -0.14 -3.35
C VAL A 38 -10.88 0.88 -2.32
N GLU A 39 -11.75 1.29 -1.40
CA GLU A 39 -11.41 2.21 -0.32
C GLU A 39 -10.33 1.61 0.59
N GLN A 40 -10.51 0.36 1.04
CA GLN A 40 -9.52 -0.34 1.87
C GLN A 40 -8.15 -0.45 1.16
N HIS A 41 -8.14 -0.84 -0.12
CA HIS A 41 -6.92 -0.91 -0.93
C HIS A 41 -6.21 0.46 -1.02
N THR A 42 -6.97 1.53 -1.17
CA THR A 42 -6.46 2.90 -1.26
C THR A 42 -5.85 3.34 0.07
N GLN A 43 -6.49 3.02 1.20
CA GLN A 43 -5.97 3.31 2.54
C GLN A 43 -4.65 2.57 2.80
N MET A 44 -4.57 1.28 2.44
CA MET A 44 -3.35 0.48 2.61
C MET A 44 -2.19 1.00 1.75
N THR A 45 -2.47 1.36 0.50
CA THR A 45 -1.45 1.95 -0.40
C THR A 45 -0.97 3.29 0.13
N SER A 46 -1.88 4.12 0.67
CA SER A 46 -1.53 5.41 1.26
C SER A 46 -0.67 5.25 2.52
N ALA A 47 -1.02 4.31 3.39
CA ALA A 47 -0.23 3.97 4.57
C ALA A 47 1.17 3.46 4.19
N PHE A 48 1.27 2.60 3.17
CA PHE A 48 2.55 2.14 2.66
C PHE A 48 3.42 3.29 2.14
N ASN A 49 2.84 4.18 1.33
CA ASN A 49 3.59 5.32 0.80
C ASN A 49 4.09 6.25 1.92
N LYS A 50 3.25 6.52 2.91
CA LYS A 50 3.58 7.39 4.04
C LYS A 50 4.65 6.77 4.94
N ASP A 51 4.41 5.54 5.40
CA ASP A 51 5.15 4.97 6.52
C ASP A 51 6.33 4.10 6.05
N CYS A 52 6.36 3.71 4.77
CA CYS A 52 7.39 2.82 4.23
C CYS A 52 8.26 3.49 3.17
N ALA A 53 7.67 4.13 2.15
CA ALA A 53 8.47 4.79 1.11
C ALA A 53 9.21 6.03 1.65
N GLY A 54 8.56 6.78 2.56
CA GLY A 54 9.21 7.88 3.29
C GLY A 54 10.36 7.40 4.19
N THR A 55 10.11 6.36 4.99
CA THR A 55 11.11 5.78 5.91
C THR A 55 12.29 5.14 5.19
N GLN A 56 12.07 4.49 4.04
CA GLN A 56 13.15 3.96 3.21
C GLN A 56 14.05 5.08 2.67
N SER A 57 13.46 6.18 2.21
CA SER A 57 14.19 7.35 1.72
C SER A 57 15.01 8.00 2.84
N GLU A 58 14.44 8.15 4.04
CA GLU A 58 15.16 8.69 5.19
C GLU A 58 16.30 7.76 5.65
N SER A 59 16.06 6.46 5.71
CA SER A 59 17.09 5.47 6.07
C SER A 59 18.26 5.49 5.09
N ALA A 60 17.98 5.53 3.79
CA ALA A 60 18.99 5.65 2.74
C ALA A 60 19.78 6.97 2.86
N TYR A 61 19.09 8.08 3.11
CA TYR A 61 19.73 9.39 3.33
C TYR A 61 20.63 9.41 4.57
N ARG A 62 20.19 8.84 5.70
CA ARG A 62 21.00 8.71 6.92
C ARG A 62 22.21 7.79 6.71
N ALA A 63 22.06 6.70 5.95
CA ALA A 63 23.17 5.83 5.60
C ALA A 63 24.23 6.55 4.75
N ALA A 64 23.80 7.32 3.74
CA ALA A 64 24.71 8.12 2.91
C ALA A 64 25.45 9.21 3.71
N GLN A 65 24.78 9.89 4.65
CA GLN A 65 25.44 10.87 5.52
C GLN A 65 26.52 10.24 6.42
N LYS A 66 26.26 9.06 6.99
CA LYS A 66 27.27 8.35 7.80
C LYS A 66 28.51 8.00 6.98
N LEU A 67 28.31 7.46 5.77
CA LEU A 67 29.41 7.16 4.85
C LEU A 67 30.22 8.42 4.50
N ASN A 68 29.55 9.56 4.30
CA ASN A 68 30.23 10.83 4.02
C ASN A 68 30.95 11.43 5.24
N ALA A 69 30.57 11.06 6.46
CA ALA A 69 31.24 11.49 7.69
C ALA A 69 32.42 10.58 8.09
N GLU A 70 32.48 9.37 7.53
CA GLU A 70 33.59 8.41 7.71
C GLU A 70 34.67 8.55 6.61
N MET A 71 34.47 9.44 5.63
CA MET A 71 35.46 9.86 4.63
C MET A 71 36.17 11.15 5.07
#